data_AF-A0A1Z4C2D9-F1
#
_entry.id   AF-A0A1Z4C2D9-F1
#
_cell.length_a   1.000
_cell.length_b   1.000
_cell.length_c   1.000
_cell.angle_alpha   90.00
_cell.angle_beta   90.00
_cell.angle_gamma   90.00
#
_symmetry.space_group_name_H-M   'P 1'
#
loop_
_entity.id
_entity.type
_entity.pdbx_description
1 polymer ?
#
loop_
_entity_poly.entity_id
_entity_poly.type
_entity_poly.pdbx_seq_one_letter_code
_entity_poly.pdbx_strand_id
1 'polypeptide(L)'
;MQRPQTALALTLLSLCAAAPGYAAPPALMASSFMRNELSFEACQLKSREIMDKMNLEIEDHGNGTIGGFGEQSVALVNCHRLEKSTYVQIAVASQKPEAAEMIMNYIVSYLRTSTVNSDNREGGAGVRQFNGC
;
A
#
# COMPACT_ATOMS: atom_id res chain seq x y z
N MET A 1 -31.80 -73.64 -11.86
CA MET A 1 -32.21 -72.23 -11.59
C MET A 1 -30.95 -71.39 -11.50
N GLN A 2 -30.73 -70.42 -12.39
CA GLN A 2 -30.03 -69.17 -12.06
C GLN A 2 -30.18 -68.17 -13.22
N ARG A 3 -30.74 -67.01 -12.85
CA ARG A 3 -31.07 -65.86 -13.70
C ARG A 3 -29.80 -65.16 -14.21
N PRO A 4 -29.88 -64.44 -15.34
CA PRO A 4 -28.84 -63.52 -15.77
C PRO A 4 -28.81 -62.32 -14.82
N GLN A 5 -27.64 -61.98 -14.28
CA GLN A 5 -27.43 -60.69 -13.62
C GLN A 5 -26.54 -59.84 -14.51
N THR A 6 -27.18 -59.06 -15.37
CA THR A 6 -26.61 -57.88 -16.00
C THR A 6 -26.24 -56.89 -14.91
N ALA A 7 -24.96 -56.85 -14.55
CA ALA A 7 -24.44 -55.78 -13.70
C ALA A 7 -24.31 -54.52 -14.55
N LEU A 8 -25.23 -53.57 -14.35
CA LEU A 8 -25.09 -52.20 -14.82
C LEU A 8 -23.83 -51.61 -14.17
N ALA A 9 -22.78 -51.42 -14.98
CA ALA A 9 -21.67 -50.56 -14.61
C ALA A 9 -22.14 -49.10 -14.71
N LEU A 10 -22.62 -48.54 -13.59
CA LEU A 10 -22.70 -47.08 -13.42
C LEU A 10 -21.27 -46.56 -13.28
N THR A 11 -20.62 -46.23 -14.39
CA THR A 11 -19.47 -45.32 -14.37
C THR A 11 -19.97 -43.94 -14.02
N LEU A 12 -19.88 -43.60 -12.73
CA LEU A 12 -19.95 -42.25 -12.20
C LEU A 12 -18.88 -41.41 -12.90
N LEU A 13 -19.33 -40.64 -13.88
CA LEU A 13 -18.62 -39.47 -14.40
C LEU A 13 -18.45 -38.47 -13.25
N SER A 14 -17.40 -38.68 -12.45
CA SER A 14 -16.87 -37.65 -11.57
C SER A 14 -16.23 -36.58 -12.45
N LEU A 15 -17.06 -35.74 -13.06
CA LEU A 15 -16.65 -34.43 -13.50
C LEU A 15 -16.27 -33.66 -12.24
N CYS A 16 -14.99 -33.75 -11.85
CA CYS A 16 -14.33 -32.58 -11.28
C CYS A 16 -14.35 -31.53 -12.40
N ALA A 17 -15.46 -30.80 -12.50
CA ALA A 17 -15.46 -29.54 -13.19
C ALA A 17 -14.43 -28.68 -12.45
N ALA A 18 -13.21 -28.65 -12.99
CA ALA A 18 -12.24 -27.61 -12.70
C ALA A 18 -12.93 -26.31 -13.13
N ALA A 19 -13.61 -25.67 -12.18
CA ALA A 19 -14.11 -24.33 -12.35
C ALA A 19 -12.90 -23.47 -12.75
N PRO A 20 -13.01 -22.61 -13.77
CA PRO A 20 -11.93 -21.71 -14.15
C PRO A 20 -11.51 -20.94 -12.89
N GLY A 21 -10.20 -20.94 -12.61
CA GLY A 21 -9.64 -20.46 -11.36
C GLY A 21 -10.11 -19.06 -11.02
N TYR A 22 -11.06 -18.97 -10.09
CA TYR A 22 -11.30 -17.74 -9.34
C TYR A 22 -10.08 -17.57 -8.43
N ALA A 23 -9.06 -16.85 -8.92
CA ALA A 23 -8.05 -16.31 -8.04
C ALA A 23 -8.80 -15.53 -6.95
N ALA A 24 -8.53 -15.86 -5.69
CA ALA A 24 -9.13 -15.16 -4.56
C ALA A 24 -8.90 -13.64 -4.74
N PRO A 25 -9.87 -12.79 -4.37
CA PRO A 25 -9.70 -11.35 -4.52
C PRO A 25 -8.43 -10.91 -3.78
N PRO A 26 -7.68 -9.91 -4.30
CA PRO A 26 -6.53 -9.37 -3.63
C PRO A 26 -6.86 -8.98 -2.19
N ALA A 27 -5.97 -9.30 -1.25
CA ALA A 27 -6.07 -8.82 0.11
C ALA A 27 -5.97 -7.29 0.13
N LEU A 28 -6.87 -6.64 0.84
CA LEU A 28 -6.92 -5.18 0.98
C LEU A 28 -6.66 -4.80 2.43
N MET A 29 -5.60 -4.04 2.65
CA MET A 29 -5.32 -3.35 3.90
C MET A 29 -5.68 -1.88 3.73
N ALA A 30 -6.41 -1.30 4.69
CA ALA A 30 -6.72 0.12 4.69
C ALA A 30 -6.43 0.71 6.06
N SER A 31 -5.73 1.84 6.08
CA SER A 31 -5.55 2.65 7.28
C SER A 31 -6.62 3.75 7.29
N SER A 32 -7.20 3.97 8.48
CA SER A 32 -8.14 5.05 8.69
C SER A 32 -7.48 6.43 8.51
N PHE A 33 -8.30 7.46 8.38
CA PHE A 33 -7.88 8.84 8.16
C PHE A 33 -7.08 9.39 9.36
N MET A 34 -5.75 9.24 9.32
CA MET A 34 -4.86 9.57 10.43
C MET A 34 -4.40 11.03 10.31
N ARG A 35 -4.49 11.79 11.41
CA ARG A 35 -3.80 13.08 11.48
C ARG A 35 -2.30 12.88 11.32
N ASN A 36 -1.66 13.73 10.53
CA ASN A 36 -0.23 13.67 10.27
C ASN A 36 0.39 15.04 10.53
N GLU A 37 1.61 15.06 11.07
CA GLU A 37 2.33 16.29 11.41
C GLU A 37 3.02 16.90 10.17
N LEU A 38 3.21 16.13 9.10
CA LEU A 38 3.70 16.65 7.83
C LEU A 38 2.74 17.68 7.25
N SER A 39 3.27 18.72 6.58
CA SER A 39 2.45 19.57 5.71
C SER A 39 1.85 18.74 4.57
N PHE A 40 0.84 19.28 3.89
CA PHE A 40 0.21 18.63 2.74
C PHE A 40 1.23 18.34 1.62
N GLU A 41 2.14 19.27 1.36
CA GLU A 41 3.20 19.15 0.35
C GLU A 41 4.26 18.15 0.78
N ALA A 42 4.67 18.18 2.06
CA ALA A 42 5.63 17.24 2.61
C ALA A 42 5.08 15.81 2.64
N CYS A 43 3.79 15.63 2.93
CA CYS A 43 3.11 14.35 2.85
C CYS A 43 3.20 13.77 1.43
N GLN A 44 2.83 14.55 0.40
CA GLN A 44 2.93 14.09 -0.99
C GLN A 44 4.36 13.74 -1.39
N LEU A 45 5.33 14.58 -1.01
CA LEU A 45 6.74 14.32 -1.29
C LEU A 45 7.23 13.03 -0.64
N LYS A 46 6.91 12.81 0.64
CA LYS A 46 7.30 11.62 1.38
C LYS A 46 6.58 10.37 0.90
N SER A 47 5.34 10.49 0.45
CA SER A 47 4.60 9.42 -0.22
C SER A 47 5.30 8.99 -1.51
N ARG A 48 5.71 9.93 -2.38
CA ARG A 48 6.50 9.58 -3.58
C ARG A 48 7.83 8.92 -3.21
N GLU A 49 8.54 9.47 -2.22
CA GLU A 49 9.83 8.91 -1.76
C GLU A 49 9.69 7.47 -1.25
N ILE A 50 8.62 7.14 -0.53
CA ILE A 50 8.42 5.77 -0.03
C ILE A 50 7.99 4.80 -1.13
N MET A 51 7.18 5.24 -2.09
CA MET A 51 6.84 4.42 -3.25
C MET A 51 8.10 4.09 -4.08
N ASP A 52 8.96 5.07 -4.30
CA ASP A 52 10.25 4.91 -5.01
C ASP A 52 11.16 3.93 -4.26
N LYS A 53 11.29 4.07 -2.93
CA LYS A 53 12.09 3.15 -2.10
C LYS A 53 11.61 1.70 -2.14
N MET A 54 10.32 1.49 -2.36
CA MET A 54 9.73 0.16 -2.54
C MET A 54 9.81 -0.34 -3.99
N ASN A 55 10.42 0.43 -4.90
CA ASN A 55 10.51 0.16 -6.33
C ASN A 55 9.15 -0.08 -6.97
N LEU A 56 8.16 0.74 -6.59
CA LEU A 56 6.84 0.78 -7.18
C LEU A 56 6.81 1.84 -8.29
N GLU A 57 6.12 1.57 -9.38
CA GLU A 57 5.84 2.58 -10.41
C GLU A 57 4.91 3.64 -9.82
N ILE A 58 5.32 4.91 -9.91
CA ILE A 58 4.64 6.01 -9.25
C ILE A 58 3.65 6.68 -10.20
N GLU A 59 2.41 6.85 -9.75
CA GLU A 59 1.41 7.70 -10.39
C GLU A 59 1.00 8.83 -9.45
N ASP A 60 1.10 10.08 -9.90
CA ASP A 60 0.67 11.25 -9.13
C ASP A 60 -0.62 11.80 -9.75
N HIS A 61 -1.71 11.78 -8.99
CA HIS A 61 -3.02 12.23 -9.48
C HIS A 61 -3.26 13.73 -9.23
N GLY A 62 -2.28 14.47 -8.71
CA GLY A 62 -2.30 15.94 -8.58
C GLY A 62 -3.24 16.51 -7.51
N ASN A 63 -3.94 15.66 -6.76
CA ASN A 63 -4.93 16.03 -5.75
C ASN A 63 -4.55 15.59 -4.32
N GLY A 64 -3.28 15.25 -4.09
CA GLY A 64 -2.82 14.64 -2.84
C GLY A 64 -2.78 13.12 -2.87
N THR A 65 -3.28 12.47 -3.93
CA THR A 65 -3.23 11.02 -4.10
C THR A 65 -1.98 10.60 -4.86
N ILE A 66 -1.18 9.75 -4.24
CA ILE A 66 0.01 9.10 -4.82
C ILE A 66 -0.24 7.60 -4.89
N GLY A 67 -0.21 7.05 -6.11
CA GLY A 67 -0.25 5.62 -6.40
C GLY A 67 1.14 5.02 -6.55
N GLY A 68 1.28 3.78 -6.11
CA GLY A 68 2.44 2.93 -6.32
C GLY A 68 2.00 1.57 -6.84
N PHE A 69 2.49 1.19 -8.02
CA PHE A 69 2.10 -0.05 -8.70
C PHE A 69 3.29 -1.01 -8.80
N GLY A 70 3.09 -2.23 -8.31
CA GLY A 70 3.99 -3.36 -8.52
C GLY A 70 3.28 -4.49 -9.25
N GLU A 71 4.00 -5.54 -9.62
CA GLU A 71 3.44 -6.64 -10.44
C GLU A 71 2.19 -7.31 -9.82
N GLN A 72 2.14 -7.40 -8.48
CA GLN A 72 1.07 -8.08 -7.75
C GLN A 72 0.45 -7.23 -6.65
N SER A 73 0.80 -5.95 -6.57
CA SER A 73 0.42 -5.07 -5.47
C SER A 73 0.18 -3.64 -5.93
N VAL A 74 -0.78 -2.98 -5.30
CA VAL A 74 -1.07 -1.57 -5.50
C VAL A 74 -1.11 -0.89 -4.15
N ALA A 75 -0.43 0.23 -3.99
CA ALA A 75 -0.47 1.07 -2.82
C ALA A 75 -0.99 2.46 -3.20
N LEU A 76 -1.86 3.02 -2.38
CA LEU A 76 -2.40 4.36 -2.52
C LEU A 76 -2.20 5.10 -1.21
N VAL A 77 -1.62 6.29 -1.29
CA VAL A 77 -1.56 7.24 -0.18
C VAL A 77 -2.30 8.50 -0.59
N ASN A 78 -3.33 8.84 0.15
CA ASN A 78 -4.10 10.06 -0.04
C ASN A 78 -3.82 11.04 1.10
N CYS A 79 -3.10 12.11 0.78
CA CYS A 79 -2.88 13.24 1.66
C CYS A 79 -4.06 14.20 1.53
N HIS A 80 -4.67 14.59 2.64
CA HIS A 80 -5.79 15.53 2.68
C HIS A 80 -5.44 16.73 3.54
N ARG A 81 -5.82 17.93 3.08
CA ARG A 81 -5.78 19.14 3.89
C ARG A 81 -7.17 19.44 4.43
N LEU A 82 -7.35 19.34 5.74
CA LEU A 82 -8.56 19.79 6.43
C LEU A 82 -8.20 20.94 7.36
N GLU A 83 -8.75 22.12 7.08
CA GLU A 83 -8.42 23.36 7.77
C GLU A 83 -6.90 23.63 7.79
N LYS A 84 -6.27 23.54 8.96
CA LYS A 84 -4.83 23.75 9.19
C LYS A 84 -4.07 22.43 9.42
N SER A 85 -4.72 21.28 9.24
CA SER A 85 -4.15 19.97 9.55
C SER A 85 -4.07 19.11 8.30
N THR A 86 -3.02 18.28 8.23
CA THR A 86 -2.91 17.23 7.21
C THR A 86 -3.43 15.92 7.78
N TYR A 87 -4.13 15.17 6.95
CA TYR A 87 -4.58 13.82 7.23
C TYR A 87 -4.15 12.88 6.12
N VAL A 88 -3.96 11.61 6.46
CA VAL A 88 -3.51 10.60 5.51
C VAL A 88 -4.44 9.40 5.56
N GLN A 89 -4.89 8.96 4.40
CA GLN A 89 -5.51 7.67 4.19
C GLN A 89 -4.58 6.80 3.37
N ILE A 90 -4.44 5.54 3.73
CA ILE A 90 -3.56 4.59 3.02
C ILE A 90 -4.40 3.37 2.68
N ALA A 91 -4.27 2.87 1.46
CA ALA A 91 -4.85 1.61 1.04
C ALA A 91 -3.80 0.80 0.28
N VAL A 92 -3.69 -0.49 0.57
CA VAL A 92 -2.76 -1.40 -0.09
C VAL A 92 -3.51 -2.67 -0.46
N ALA A 93 -3.51 -3.00 -1.74
CA ALA A 93 -4.02 -4.26 -2.26
C ALA A 93 -2.87 -5.15 -2.72
N SER A 94 -2.93 -6.46 -2.47
CA SER A 94 -1.96 -7.42 -3.02
C SER A 94 -2.56 -8.80 -3.24
N GLN A 95 -2.07 -9.53 -4.23
CA GLN A 95 -2.39 -10.96 -4.39
C GLN A 95 -1.85 -11.82 -3.23
N LYS A 96 -0.90 -11.29 -2.43
CA LYS A 96 -0.34 -11.94 -1.24
C LYS A 96 -0.69 -11.12 0.02
N PRO A 97 -1.50 -11.64 0.94
CA PRO A 97 -1.91 -10.91 2.15
C PRO A 97 -0.74 -10.38 2.98
N GLU A 98 0.32 -11.17 3.12
CA GLU A 98 1.51 -10.80 3.89
C GLU A 98 2.25 -9.63 3.24
N ALA A 99 2.25 -9.55 1.90
CA ALA A 99 2.83 -8.43 1.18
C ALA A 99 1.99 -7.15 1.37
N ALA A 100 0.65 -7.25 1.34
CA ALA A 100 -0.21 -6.09 1.62
C ALA A 100 0.03 -5.54 3.03
N GLU A 101 0.15 -6.42 4.03
CA GLU A 101 0.45 -6.04 5.40
C GLU A 101 1.82 -5.38 5.55
N MET A 102 2.87 -5.99 4.97
CA MET A 102 4.23 -5.45 5.03
C MET A 102 4.32 -4.06 4.39
N ILE A 103 3.75 -3.89 3.19
CA ILE A 103 3.75 -2.60 2.48
C ILE A 103 2.98 -1.54 3.30
N MET A 104 1.79 -1.89 3.81
CA MET A 104 1.00 -0.99 4.67
C MET A 104 1.81 -0.52 5.88
N ASN A 105 2.40 -1.46 6.62
CA ASN A 105 3.18 -1.17 7.82
C ASN A 105 4.41 -0.30 7.50
N TYR A 106 5.06 -0.55 6.36
CA TYR A 106 6.23 0.22 5.95
C TYR A 106 5.86 1.66 5.60
N ILE A 107 4.81 1.88 4.80
CA ILE A 107 4.32 3.23 4.47
C ILE A 107 3.91 3.99 5.74
N VAL A 108 3.12 3.37 6.62
CA VAL A 108 2.66 3.98 7.87
C VAL A 108 3.84 4.40 8.74
N SER A 109 4.80 3.48 8.94
CA SER A 109 5.99 3.75 9.75
C SER A 109 6.86 4.86 9.15
N TYR A 110 7.03 4.85 7.82
CA TYR A 110 7.81 5.85 7.11
C TYR A 110 7.22 7.25 7.23
N LEU A 111 5.91 7.39 7.02
CA LEU A 111 5.23 8.69 7.11
C LEU A 111 5.19 9.22 8.55
N ARG A 112 5.14 8.34 9.55
CA ARG A 112 5.23 8.73 10.97
C ARG A 112 6.64 9.15 11.38
N THR A 113 7.68 8.45 10.92
CA THR A 113 9.07 8.76 11.30
C THR A 113 9.67 9.92 10.50
N SER A 114 9.11 10.22 9.32
CA SER A 114 9.51 11.38 8.51
C SER A 114 9.18 12.73 9.18
N THR A 115 8.26 12.77 10.14
CA THR A 115 7.99 13.97 10.94
C THR A 115 9.18 14.31 11.83
N VAL A 116 9.74 13.31 12.52
CA VAL A 116 10.90 13.44 13.43
C VAL A 116 12.17 13.93 12.72
N ASN A 117 12.38 13.56 11.46
CA ASN A 117 13.58 13.95 10.71
C ASN A 117 13.47 15.30 9.99
N SER A 118 12.26 15.87 9.88
CA SER A 118 12.08 17.18 9.23
C SER A 118 12.49 18.33 10.16
N ASP A 119 12.34 18.17 11.48
CA ASP A 119 12.80 19.13 12.49
C ASP A 119 14.34 19.24 12.57
N ASN A 120 15.07 18.19 12.20
CA ASN A 120 16.54 18.19 12.26
C ASN A 120 17.23 18.87 11.04
N ARG A 121 16.47 19.33 10.04
CA ARG A 121 17.04 19.98 8.85
C ARG A 121 16.86 21.51 8.81
N GLU A 122 16.13 22.11 9.75
CA GLU A 122 16.00 23.57 9.88
C GLU A 122 17.02 24.24 10.83
N GLY A 123 18.00 23.49 11.36
CA GLY A 123 19.06 24.04 12.24
C GLY A 123 20.40 24.38 11.57
N GLY A 124 20.54 24.22 10.25
CA GLY A 124 21.83 24.17 9.56
C GLY A 124 22.31 25.43 8.84
N ALA A 125 21.70 26.60 9.05
CA ALA A 125 22.11 27.84 8.38
C ALA A 125 22.08 29.03 9.34
N GLY A 126 23.07 29.11 10.24
CA GLY A 126 23.07 30.19 11.22
C GLY A 126 24.29 30.36 12.10
N VAL A 127 25.52 30.05 11.64
CA VAL A 127 26.74 30.55 12.32
C VAL A 127 27.84 30.83 11.30
N ARG A 128 27.96 32.09 10.87
CA ARG A 128 29.26 32.70 10.57
C ARG A 128 29.31 34.06 11.25
N GLN A 129 29.64 34.00 12.52
CA GLN A 129 30.13 35.12 13.31
C GLN A 129 31.52 35.48 12.77
N PHE A 130 31.59 36.43 11.84
CA PHE A 130 32.84 37.15 11.56
C PHE A 130 32.83 38.43 12.39
N ASN A 131 33.45 38.34 13.57
CA ASN A 131 33.95 39.49 14.30
C ASN A 131 35.44 39.63 13.96
N GLY A 132 35.88 40.85 13.68
CA GLY A 132 37.27 41.26 13.91
C GLY A 132 37.92 42.01 12.76
N CYS A 133 38.14 43.30 13.01
CA CYS A 133 39.26 44.09 12.48
C CYS A 133 40.61 43.43 12.75
#